data_AF-A0A0N5CXD1-F1
#
_entry.id   AF-A0A0N5CXD1-F1
#
_cell.length_a   1.000
_cell.length_b   1.000
_cell.length_c   1.000
_cell.angle_alpha   90.00
_cell.angle_beta   90.00
_cell.angle_gamma   90.00
#
_symmetry.space_group_name_H-M   'P 1'
#
loop_
_entity.id
_entity.type
_entity.pdbx_description
1 polymer ?
#
loop_
_entity_poly.entity_id
_entity_poly.type
_entity_poly.pdbx_seq_one_letter_code
_entity_poly.pdbx_strand_id
1 'polypeptide(L)' 'MRAAFALSWNVEWLGSFSVSGTDPETVSQRLDRFKPQKPAIAVQLSVSVSSVKVCPIDNNEPIGTQNVSNFGSKLVASNA' A
#
# COMPACT_ATOMS: atom_id res chain seq x y z
N MET A 1 -11.87 -9.97 18.16
CA MET A 1 -12.31 -10.49 16.84
C MET A 1 -11.11 -10.49 15.90
N ARG A 2 -10.81 -11.61 15.24
CA ARG A 2 -9.77 -11.69 14.21
C ARG A 2 -10.32 -10.98 12.98
N ALA A 3 -9.70 -9.89 12.53
CA ALA A 3 -10.12 -9.21 11.31
C ALA A 3 -9.96 -10.19 10.14
N ALA A 4 -11.08 -10.76 9.66
CA ALA A 4 -11.11 -11.44 8.39
C ALA A 4 -11.02 -10.35 7.31
N PHE A 5 -10.05 -10.46 6.40
CA PHE A 5 -10.02 -9.59 5.24
C PHE A 5 -11.29 -9.84 4.42
N ALA A 6 -11.99 -8.77 4.07
CA ALA A 6 -13.31 -8.86 3.46
C ALA A 6 -13.21 -9.21 1.98
N LEU A 7 -12.13 -8.79 1.32
CA LEU A 7 -11.89 -9.01 -0.09
C LEU A 7 -10.39 -9.25 -0.34
N SER A 8 -10.08 -10.17 -1.25
CA SER A 8 -8.70 -10.42 -1.70
C SER A 8 -8.64 -10.67 -3.21
N TRP A 9 -7.51 -10.26 -3.81
CA TRP A 9 -7.23 -10.40 -5.23
C TRP A 9 -5.79 -10.81 -5.46
N ASN A 10 -5.54 -11.60 -6.50
CA ASN A 10 -4.19 -11.90 -6.97
C ASN A 10 -3.79 -10.82 -7.98
N VAL A 11 -2.71 -10.09 -7.69
CA VAL A 11 -2.22 -8.97 -8.49
C VAL A 11 -0.70 -9.01 -8.58
N GLU A 12 -0.14 -8.19 -9.47
CA GLU A 12 1.30 -7.99 -9.58
C GLU A 12 1.74 -6.74 -8.81
N TRP A 13 2.69 -6.92 -7.89
CA TRP A 13 3.32 -5.84 -7.14
C TRP A 13 4.53 -5.30 -7.90
N LEU A 14 4.47 -4.02 -8.29
CA LEU A 14 5.52 -3.35 -9.05
C LEU A 14 6.55 -2.61 -8.17
N GLY A 15 6.22 -2.34 -6.92
CA GLY A 15 7.06 -1.61 -5.98
C GLY A 15 6.32 -0.53 -5.20
N SER A 16 7.08 0.22 -4.41
CA SER A 16 6.60 1.38 -3.67
C SER A 16 7.58 2.55 -3.79
N PHE A 17 7.07 3.76 -3.64
CA PHE A 17 7.87 4.98 -3.60
C PHE A 17 7.22 5.99 -2.65
N SER A 18 8.04 6.85 -2.06
CA SER A 18 7.55 7.90 -1.18
C SER A 18 6.96 9.07 -1.98
N VAL A 19 5.81 9.56 -1.52
CA VAL A 19 5.15 10.75 -2.05
C VAL A 19 5.11 11.82 -0.95
N SER A 20 5.49 13.05 -1.32
CA SER A 20 5.44 14.23 -0.44
C SER A 20 4.06 14.88 -0.54
N GLY A 21 3.04 14.22 -0.01
CA GLY A 21 1.65 14.69 -0.08
C GLY A 21 0.68 13.58 -0.43
N THR A 22 -0.62 13.88 -0.28
CA THR A 22 -1.73 13.01 -0.63
C THR A 22 -2.66 13.65 -1.67
N ASP A 23 -2.25 14.78 -2.25
CA ASP A 23 -3.02 15.42 -3.31
C ASP A 23 -3.01 14.51 -4.57
N PRO A 24 -4.18 14.29 -5.21
CA PRO A 24 -4.27 13.39 -6.34
C PRO A 24 -3.35 13.76 -7.50
N GLU A 25 -3.14 15.06 -7.76
CA GLU A 25 -2.32 15.53 -8.88
C GLU A 25 -0.85 15.15 -8.73
N THR A 26 -0.27 15.37 -7.54
CA THR A 26 1.12 14.98 -7.24
C THR A 26 1.29 13.47 -7.28
N VAL A 27 0.31 12.71 -6.78
CA VAL A 27 0.33 11.24 -6.85
C VAL A 27 0.31 10.77 -8.31
N SER A 28 -0.59 11.31 -9.13
CA SER A 28 -0.70 10.98 -10.55
C SER A 28 0.59 11.28 -11.31
N GLN A 29 1.16 12.48 -11.16
CA GLN A 29 2.41 12.85 -11.83
C GLN A 29 3.58 11.94 -11.42
N ARG A 30 3.61 11.49 -10.15
CA ARG A 30 4.65 10.58 -9.66
C ARG A 30 4.44 9.17 -10.19
N LEU A 31 3.19 8.72 -10.32
CA LEU A 31 2.85 7.44 -10.91
C LEU A 31 3.25 7.38 -12.39
N ASP A 32 2.99 8.44 -13.16
CA ASP A 32 3.37 8.52 -14.59
C ASP A 32 4.89 8.42 -14.80
N ARG A 33 5.67 8.90 -13.82
CA ARG A 33 7.14 8.84 -13.86
C ARG A 33 7.70 7.57 -13.21
N PHE A 34 6.87 6.77 -12.55
CA PHE A 34 7.32 5.58 -11.84
C PHE A 34 7.77 4.52 -12.83
N LYS A 35 9.02 4.07 -12.67
CA LYS A 35 9.59 2.97 -13.42
C LYS A 35 10.00 1.87 -12.44
N PRO A 36 9.37 0.69 -12.47
CA PRO A 36 9.74 -0.43 -11.61
C PRO A 36 11.22 -0.77 -11.80
N GLN A 37 11.98 -0.80 -10.70
CA GLN A 37 13.40 -1.20 -10.73
C GLN A 37 13.59 -2.71 -10.59
N LYS A 38 12.55 -3.42 -10.15
CA LYS A 38 12.56 -4.87 -9.91
C LYS A 38 11.46 -5.53 -10.73
N PRO A 39 11.60 -6.84 -11.05
CA PRO A 39 10.52 -7.60 -11.65
C PRO A 39 9.26 -7.56 -10.78
N ALA A 40 8.10 -7.62 -11.43
CA ALA A 40 6.83 -7.72 -10.76
C ALA A 40 6.76 -8.99 -9.89
N ILE A 41 6.15 -8.88 -8.71
CA ILE A 41 5.98 -9.99 -7.77
C ILE A 41 4.50 -10.35 -7.72
N ALA A 42 4.17 -11.62 -7.92
CA ALA A 42 2.80 -12.10 -7.74
C ALA A 42 2.41 -12.06 -6.25
N VAL A 43 1.37 -11.31 -5.92
CA VAL A 43 0.92 -11.08 -4.55
C VAL A 43 -0.58 -11.27 -4.42
N GLN A 44 -1.02 -11.65 -3.23
CA GLN A 44 -2.38 -11.49 -2.77
C GLN A 44 -2.53 -10.14 -2.05
N LEU A 45 -3.30 -9.25 -2.65
CA LEU A 45 -3.77 -8.01 -2.04
C LEU A 45 -5.03 -8.31 -1.24
N SER A 46 -5.02 -8.04 0.06
CA SER A 46 -6.17 -8.25 0.95
C SER A 46 -6.60 -6.93 1.59
N VAL A 47 -7.89 -6.60 1.49
CA VAL A 47 -8.45 -5.36 2.00
C VAL A 47 -9.51 -5.66 3.06
N SER A 48 -9.45 -4.93 4.16
CA SER A 48 -10.42 -4.95 5.25
C SER A 48 -10.80 -3.52 5.64
N VAL A 49 -11.78 -3.39 6.53
CA VAL A 49 -12.22 -2.09 7.06
C VAL A 49 -11.09 -1.38 7.83
N SER A 50 -10.16 -2.13 8.43
CA SER A 50 -9.10 -1.59 9.29
C SER A 50 -7.73 -1.54 8.62
N SER A 51 -7.47 -2.37 7.62
CA SER A 51 -6.14 -2.50 7.02
C SER A 51 -6.14 -3.05 5.61
N VAL A 52 -5.07 -2.73 4.90
CA VAL A 52 -4.68 -3.30 3.60
C VAL A 52 -3.40 -4.10 3.82
N LYS A 53 -3.35 -5.34 3.33
CA LYS A 53 -2.22 -6.25 3.44
C LYS A 53 -1.80 -6.74 2.06
N VAL A 54 -0.48 -6.82 1.83
CA VAL A 54 0.10 -7.37 0.59
C VAL A 54 1.02 -8.52 0.97
N CYS A 55 0.71 -9.72 0.48
CA CYS A 55 1.48 -10.94 0.70
C CYS A 55 1.93 -11.54 -0.63
N PRO A 56 3.20 -11.92 -0.82
CA PRO A 56 3.61 -12.78 -1.93
C PRO A 56 2.81 -14.09 -1.90
N ILE A 57 2.48 -14.61 -3.08
CA ILE A 57 1.75 -15.88 -3.19
C ILE A 57 2.65 -17.05 -2.74
N ASP A 58 3.94 -17.01 -3.07
CA ASP A 58 4.87 -18.12 -2.83
C ASP A 58 5.42 -18.16 -1.40
N ASN A 59 5.59 -16.98 -0.78
CA ASN A 59 6.15 -16.83 0.55
C ASN A 59 5.18 -15.96 1.36
N ASN A 60 4.41 -16.56 2.25
CA ASN A 60 3.35 -15.93 3.04
C ASN A 60 3.81 -14.79 4.01
N GLU A 61 5.08 -14.38 3.91
CA GLU A 61 5.65 -13.22 4.60
C GLU A 61 5.16 -11.92 3.95
N PRO A 62 4.44 -11.04 4.66
CA PRO A 62 3.87 -9.84 4.07
C PRO A 62 4.94 -8.86 3.59
N ILE A 63 4.80 -8.37 2.36
CA ILE A 63 5.60 -7.24 1.84
C ILE A 63 5.25 -5.96 2.62
N GLY A 64 3.99 -5.84 3.03
CA GLY A 64 3.54 -4.69 3.81
C GLY A 64 2.14 -4.86 4.38
N THR A 65 1.88 -4.11 5.44
CA THR A 65 0.54 -3.92 6.02
C THR A 65 0.36 -2.45 6.32
N GLN A 66 -0.71 -1.86 5.80
CA GLN A 66 -1.07 -0.46 6.03
C GLN A 66 -2.40 -0.40 6.78
N ASN A 67 -2.41 0.24 7.95
CA ASN A 67 -3.65 0.48 8.68
C ASN A 67 -4.37 1.68 8.08
N VAL A 68 -5.69 1.53 7.87
CA VAL A 68 -6.57 2.56 7.32
C VAL A 68 -6.71 3.74 8.30
N SER A 69 -6.63 3.49 9.62
CA SER A 69 -6.57 4.56 10.63
C SER A 69 -5.36 5.50 10.44
N ASN A 70 -4.32 5.03 9.76
CA ASN A 70 -3.09 5.78 9.51
C ASN A 70 -3.06 6.45 8.14
N PHE A 71 -4.15 6.37 7.36
CA PHE A 71 -4.24 7.05 6.06
C PHE A 71 -4.36 8.58 6.20
N GLY A 72 -4.70 9.10 7.39
CA GLY A 72 -4.87 10.53 7.66
C GLY A 72 -4.02 11.13 8.79
N SER A 73 -3.27 10.33 9.57
CA SER A 73 -2.60 10.82 10.79
C SER A 73 -1.19 11.40 10.58
N LYS A 74 -0.75 11.62 9.34
CA LYS A 74 0.44 12.45 9.06
C LYS A 74 0.12 13.95 8.88
N LEU A 75 -1.08 14.38 9.27
CA LEU A 75 -1.55 15.77 9.26
C LEU A 75 -1.97 16.28 10.65
N VAL A 76 -1.24 15.94 11.72
CA VAL A 76 -1.26 16.75 12.96
C VAL A 76 0.12 16.69 13.64
N ALA A 77 0.67 17.89 13.90
CA ALA A 77 1.79 18.24 14.77
C ALA A 77 3.22 17.87 14.33
N SER A 78 3.94 18.87 13.82
CA SER A 78 4.99 19.52 14.62
C SER A 78 5.22 20.93 14.11
N ASN A 79 4.49 21.88 14.72
CA ASN A 79 5.05 23.21 14.95
C ASN A 79 5.92 23.09 16.19
N ALA A 80 7.23 23.28 16.04
CA ALA A 80 8.16 23.79 17.04
C ALA A 80 9.36 24.37 16.30
#